data_AF-A0A0B1SKK2-F1
#
_entry.id   AF-A0A0B1SKK2-F1
#
_cell.length_a   1.000
_cell.length_b   1.000
_cell.length_c   1.000
_cell.angle_alpha   90.00
_cell.angle_beta   90.00
_cell.angle_gamma   90.00
#
_symmetry.space_group_name_H-M   'P 1'
#
loop_
_entity.id
_entity.type
_entity.pdbx_description
1 polymer ?
#
loop_
_entity_poly.entity_id
_entity_poly.type
_entity_poly.pdbx_seq_one_letter_code
_entity_poly.pdbx_strand_id
1 'polypeptide(L)'
;MDHKEEIRADKIRMERFESLYKKMETFRKDEMIDKEDFFDIFCKTSINSHSIHTNAGTEIGMAIDLGVSKYNHSCRPTCSMVFDGYR
;
A
#
# COMPACT_ATOMS: atom_id res chain seq x y z
N MET A 1 -5.40 -11.44 4.27
CA MET A 1 -6.28 -10.52 5.02
C MET A 1 -6.41 -9.27 4.20
N ASP A 2 -7.59 -8.69 4.03
CA ASP A 2 -7.82 -7.50 3.19
C ASP A 2 -8.30 -6.28 3.99
N HIS A 3 -8.54 -6.41 5.30
CA HIS A 3 -8.89 -5.33 6.24
C HIS A 3 -9.97 -4.35 5.72
N LYS A 4 -10.85 -4.80 4.81
CA LYS A 4 -11.80 -3.92 4.09
C LYS A 4 -12.76 -3.20 5.03
N GLU A 5 -13.36 -3.94 5.97
CA GLU A 5 -14.32 -3.37 6.91
C GLU A 5 -13.68 -2.33 7.83
N GLU A 6 -12.45 -2.59 8.29
CA GLU A 6 -11.67 -1.64 9.09
C GLU A 6 -11.37 -0.37 8.29
N ILE A 7 -10.99 -0.52 7.01
CA ILE A 7 -10.72 0.61 6.12
C ILE A 7 -11.99 1.40 5.82
N ARG A 8 -13.14 0.74 5.60
CA ARG A 8 -14.44 1.42 5.41
C ARG A 8 -14.87 2.23 6.63
N ALA A 9 -14.58 1.72 7.83
CA ALA A 9 -14.87 2.41 9.08
C ALA A 9 -13.91 3.57 9.36
N ASP A 10 -12.71 3.58 8.74
CA ASP A 10 -11.70 4.63 8.89
C ASP A 10 -11.95 5.78 7.91
N LYS A 11 -12.48 6.90 8.44
CA LYS A 11 -12.79 8.10 7.67
C LYS A 11 -11.57 8.67 6.92
N ILE A 12 -10.39 8.68 7.54
CA ILE A 12 -9.18 9.27 6.94
C ILE A 12 -8.72 8.42 5.75
N ARG A 13 -8.77 7.10 5.89
CA ARG A 13 -8.43 6.18 4.80
C ARG A 13 -9.45 6.26 3.66
N MET A 14 -10.74 6.36 3.97
CA MET A 14 -11.79 6.52 2.95
C MET A 14 -11.68 7.86 2.21
N GLU A 15 -11.34 8.97 2.89
CA GLU A 15 -11.08 10.25 2.24
C GLU A 15 -9.91 10.17 1.25
N ARG A 16 -8.83 9.48 1.62
CA ARG A 16 -7.71 9.21 0.70
C ARG A 16 -8.13 8.36 -0.48
N PHE A 17 -8.91 7.30 -0.25
CA PHE A 17 -9.45 6.45 -1.31
C PHE A 17 -10.29 7.26 -2.31
N GLU A 18 -11.27 8.04 -1.84
CA GLU A 18 -12.12 8.86 -2.71
C GLU A 18 -11.32 9.90 -3.49
N SER A 19 -10.30 10.50 -2.85
CA SER A 19 -9.38 11.43 -3.53
C SER A 19 -8.60 10.75 -4.67
N LEU A 20 -8.11 9.53 -4.45
CA LEU A 20 -7.39 8.75 -5.46
C LEU A 20 -8.32 8.27 -6.58
N TYR A 21 -9.50 7.75 -6.22
CA TYR A 21 -10.52 7.30 -7.18
C TYR A 21 -10.91 8.44 -8.13
N LYS A 22 -11.19 9.64 -7.59
CA LYS A 22 -11.52 10.82 -8.39
C LYS A 22 -10.39 11.22 -9.34
N LYS A 23 -9.13 11.12 -8.91
CA LYS A 23 -7.97 11.39 -9.78
C LYS A 23 -7.90 10.38 -10.92
N MET A 24 -8.10 9.10 -10.64
CA MET A 24 -8.10 8.06 -11.67
C MET A 24 -9.24 8.26 -12.68
N GLU A 25 -10.45 8.55 -12.19
CA GLU A 25 -11.60 8.86 -13.06
C GLU A 25 -11.37 10.10 -13.94
N THR A 26 -10.61 11.09 -13.44
CA THR A 26 -10.31 12.32 -14.19
C THR A 26 -9.19 12.14 -15.22
N PHE A 27 -8.10 11.47 -14.85
CA PHE A 27 -6.86 11.44 -15.65
C PHE A 27 -6.62 10.12 -16.38
N ARG A 28 -7.31 9.04 -16.00
CA ARG A 28 -7.12 7.67 -16.47
C ARG A 28 -8.47 6.98 -16.74
N LYS A 29 -9.47 7.75 -17.18
CA LYS A 29 -10.86 7.27 -17.36
C LYS A 29 -10.96 5.98 -18.19
N ASP A 30 -10.20 5.89 -19.27
CA ASP A 30 -10.22 4.73 -20.17
C ASP A 30 -9.59 3.46 -19.55
N GLU A 31 -8.76 3.63 -18.53
CA GLU A 31 -8.09 2.55 -17.77
C GLU A 31 -8.83 2.24 -16.45
N MET A 32 -9.94 2.93 -16.19
CA MET A 32 -10.63 2.85 -14.90
C MET A 32 -11.36 1.52 -14.76
N ILE A 33 -11.09 0.84 -13.65
CA ILE A 33 -11.79 -0.38 -13.24
C ILE A 33 -13.01 -0.03 -12.37
N ASP A 34 -13.83 -1.03 -12.04
CA ASP A 34 -14.95 -0.85 -11.13
C ASP A 34 -14.51 -0.28 -9.77
N LYS A 35 -15.35 0.54 -9.15
CA LYS A 35 -15.03 1.22 -7.88
C LYS A 35 -14.73 0.23 -6.75
N GLU A 36 -15.43 -0.88 -6.69
CA GLU A 36 -15.21 -1.90 -5.66
C GLU A 36 -13.92 -2.68 -5.92
N ASP A 37 -13.57 -2.95 -7.18
CA ASP A 37 -12.28 -3.55 -7.54
C ASP A 37 -11.11 -2.60 -7.24
N PHE A 38 -11.28 -1.31 -7.52
CA PHE A 38 -10.30 -0.27 -7.16
C PHE A 38 -10.14 -0.17 -5.63
N PHE A 39 -11.24 -0.28 -4.88
CA PHE A 39 -11.21 -0.31 -3.42
C PHE A 39 -10.49 -1.54 -2.89
N ASP A 40 -10.69 -2.72 -3.48
CA ASP A 40 -9.96 -3.94 -3.12
C ASP A 40 -8.45 -3.78 -3.31
N ILE A 41 -8.02 -3.19 -4.43
CA ILE A 41 -6.59 -2.89 -4.66
C ILE A 41 -6.07 -1.88 -3.63
N PHE A 42 -6.83 -0.83 -3.33
CA PHE A 42 -6.44 0.16 -2.32
C PHE A 42 -6.25 -0.49 -0.95
N CYS A 43 -7.15 -1.39 -0.55
CA CYS A 43 -7.08 -2.11 0.71
C CYS A 43 -5.84 -3.01 0.78
N LYS A 44 -5.63 -3.83 -0.25
CA LYS A 44 -4.44 -4.70 -0.36
C LYS A 44 -3.15 -3.89 -0.36
N THR A 45 -3.12 -2.76 -1.07
CA THR A 45 -1.94 -1.88 -1.12
C THR A 45 -1.63 -1.28 0.25
N SER A 46 -2.66 -0.78 0.95
CA SER A 46 -2.51 -0.08 2.23
C SER A 46 -1.90 -0.94 3.35
N ILE A 47 -2.14 -2.25 3.32
CA ILE A 47 -1.66 -3.18 4.35
C ILE A 47 -0.34 -3.87 3.97
N ASN A 48 0.00 -3.90 2.68
CA ASN A 48 1.16 -4.64 2.16
C ASN A 48 2.29 -3.71 1.66
N SER A 49 2.08 -2.39 1.71
CA SER A 49 3.11 -1.41 1.38
C SER A 49 4.12 -1.26 2.52
N HIS A 50 5.39 -1.08 2.17
CA HIS A 50 6.48 -0.85 3.11
C HIS A 50 7.25 0.42 2.74
N SER A 51 7.66 1.19 3.75
CA SER A 51 8.54 2.34 3.55
C SER A 51 9.98 1.88 3.35
N ILE A 52 10.61 2.43 2.31
CA ILE A 52 12.02 2.25 2.01
C ILE A 52 12.79 3.37 2.72
N HIS A 53 13.91 2.99 3.34
CA HIS A 53 14.75 3.93 4.07
C HIS A 53 16.19 3.87 3.55
N THR A 54 16.92 4.98 3.68
CA THR A 54 18.38 4.98 3.56
C THR A 54 19.01 4.22 4.74
N ASN A 55 20.31 3.93 4.65
CA ASN A 55 21.07 3.36 5.77
C ASN A 55 21.08 4.26 7.02
N ALA A 56 20.78 5.57 6.88
CA ALA A 56 20.64 6.49 8.00
C ALA A 56 19.23 6.50 8.61
N GLY A 57 18.31 5.66 8.11
CA GLY A 57 16.92 5.58 8.57
C GLY A 57 16.00 6.66 8.00
N THR A 58 16.45 7.42 7.00
CA THR A 58 15.61 8.43 6.34
C THR A 58 14.69 7.76 5.32
N GLU A 59 13.38 7.92 5.45
CA GLU A 59 12.41 7.41 4.46
C GLU A 59 12.60 8.10 3.10
N ILE A 60 12.69 7.30 2.03
CA ILE A 60 12.86 7.80 0.65
C ILE A 60 11.69 7.46 -0.25
N GLY A 61 10.77 6.61 0.19
CA GLY A 61 9.59 6.25 -0.59
C GLY A 61 8.89 5.02 -0.06
N MET A 62 7.91 4.55 -0.84
CA MET A 62 7.08 3.40 -0.53
C MET A 62 7.19 2.36 -1.64
N ALA A 63 7.18 1.08 -1.28
CA ALA A 63 7.19 -0.03 -2.23
C ALA A 63 6.17 -1.11 -1.84
N ILE A 64 5.79 -1.90 -2.84
CA ILE A 64 4.96 -3.10 -2.69
C ILE A 64 5.76 -4.26 -3.29
N ASP A 65 6.15 -5.21 -2.45
CA ASP A 65 6.84 -6.43 -2.87
C ASP A 65 6.02 -7.65 -2.42
N LEU A 66 5.46 -8.37 -3.40
CA LEU A 66 4.56 -9.50 -3.15
C LEU A 66 5.22 -10.70 -2.44
N GLY A 67 6.55 -10.82 -2.53
CA GLY A 67 7.32 -11.84 -1.80
C GLY A 67 7.46 -11.47 -0.33
N VAL A 68 7.77 -10.20 -0.08
CA VAL A 68 7.88 -9.63 1.27
C VAL A 68 6.53 -9.58 1.98
N SER A 69 5.44 -9.27 1.28
CA SER A 69 4.09 -9.20 1.87
C SER A 69 3.57 -10.54 2.41
N LYS A 70 4.28 -11.66 2.18
CA LYS A 70 3.95 -12.97 2.76
C LYS A 70 4.43 -13.14 4.20
N TYR A 71 5.37 -12.31 4.66
CA TYR A 71 5.94 -12.44 5.99
C TYR A 71 5.05 -11.74 7.04
N ASN A 72 4.82 -12.42 8.16
CA ASN A 72 4.12 -11.84 9.30
C ASN A 72 5.08 -11.04 10.19
N HIS A 73 4.51 -10.11 10.96
CA HIS A 73 5.25 -9.39 11.99
C HIS A 73 5.61 -10.29 13.18
N SER A 74 6.80 -10.09 13.75
CA SER A 74 7.22 -10.58 15.06
C SER A 74 8.10 -9.51 15.72
N CYS A 75 7.88 -9.25 17.00
CA CYS A 75 8.77 -8.37 17.78
C CYS A 75 10.18 -8.96 17.96
N ARG A 76 10.37 -10.24 17.62
CA ARG A 76 11.66 -10.95 17.62
C ARG A 76 11.82 -11.66 16.27
N PRO A 77 12.12 -10.92 15.20
CA PRO A 77 12.17 -11.48 13.85
C PRO A 77 13.39 -12.40 13.68
N THR A 78 13.27 -13.38 12.80
CA THR A 78 14.37 -14.30 12.41
C THR A 78 15.01 -13.91 11.07
N CYS A 79 14.48 -12.88 10.40
CA CYS A 79 14.98 -12.33 9.15
C CYS A 79 14.78 -10.81 9.13
N SER A 80 15.52 -10.12 8.26
CA SER A 80 15.44 -8.67 8.07
C SER A 80 15.29 -8.33 6.59
N MET A 81 14.49 -7.32 6.29
CA MET A 81 14.35 -6.77 4.95
C MET A 81 15.41 -5.69 4.73
N VAL A 82 16.12 -5.77 3.60
CA VAL A 82 17.06 -4.73 3.15
C VAL A 82 16.68 -4.39 1.72
N PHE A 83 16.60 -3.09 1.43
CA PHE A 83 16.46 -2.61 0.07
C PHE A 83 17.86 -2.34 -0.50
N ASP A 84 18.24 -3.09 -1.53
CA ASP A 84 19.45 -2.86 -2.31
C ASP A 84 19.05 -2.18 -3.63
N GLY A 85 19.25 -0.86 -3.70
CA GLY A 85 18.84 -0.05 -4.84
C GLY A 85 19.69 -0.28 -6.08
N TYR A 86 19.28 0.31 -7.20
CA TYR A 86 20.08 0.30 -8.43
C TYR A 86 21.14 1.41 -8.39
N ARG A 87 22.36 1.10 -8.85
CA ARG A 87 23.51 2.02 -8.89
C ARG A 87 23.52 2.89 -10.14
#